data_AF-A0A936B188-F1
#
_entry.id   AF-A0A936B188-F1
#
_cell.length_a   1.000
_cell.length_b   1.000
_cell.length_c   1.000
_cell.angle_alpha   90.00
_cell.angle_beta   90.00
_cell.angle_gamma   90.00
#
_symmetry.space_group_name_H-M   'P 1'
#
loop_
_entity.id
_entity.type
_entity.pdbx_description
1 polymer ?
#
loop_
_entity_poly.entity_id
_entity_poly.type
_entity_poly.pdbx_seq_one_letter_code
_entity_poly.pdbx_strand_id
1 'polypeptide(L)'
;MYKSGTSCLKAELTTKDPGGIMRPEPNRLRKYIFIAIILGLSIQFLLEYVLISGAAASTEELRVQEAQQAEFFEKRIRPVLMRNCSGCHNPKAQVAGLDLTTAEGFLRGGERADIQ
;
A
#
# COMPACT_ATOMS: atom_id res chain seq x y z
N MET A 1 25.47 -66.43 74.01
CA MET A 1 25.37 -66.29 72.55
C MET A 1 24.31 -65.23 72.24
N TYR A 2 24.58 -64.40 71.23
CA TYR A 2 23.67 -63.42 70.59
C TYR A 2 23.47 -62.09 71.31
N LYS A 3 23.56 -60.91 70.68
CA LYS A 3 24.39 -60.35 69.59
C LYS A 3 24.26 -58.82 69.76
N SER A 4 25.30 -58.09 69.40
CA SER A 4 25.38 -56.64 69.33
C SER A 4 24.21 -56.02 68.54
N GLY A 5 23.36 -55.25 69.21
CA GLY A 5 22.33 -54.42 68.59
C GLY A 5 22.85 -53.00 68.45
N THR A 6 23.47 -52.72 67.30
CA THR A 6 23.79 -51.38 66.82
C THR A 6 22.52 -50.54 66.73
N SER A 7 22.26 -49.73 67.76
CA SER A 7 21.31 -48.62 67.70
C SER A 7 22.00 -47.40 67.09
N CYS A 8 22.41 -47.51 65.82
CA CYS A 8 22.64 -46.32 65.01
C CYS A 8 21.27 -45.80 64.58
N LEU A 9 20.89 -44.70 65.22
CA LEU A 9 19.80 -43.81 64.90
C LEU A 9 19.53 -43.77 63.38
N LYS A 10 18.38 -44.32 62.98
CA LYS A 10 17.72 -43.98 61.71
C LYS A 10 17.18 -42.57 61.85
N ALA A 11 18.04 -41.57 61.64
CA ALA A 11 17.59 -40.26 61.22
C ALA A 11 17.13 -40.43 59.77
N GLU A 12 15.84 -40.70 59.59
CA GLU A 12 15.16 -40.57 58.31
C GLU A 12 15.22 -39.09 57.94
N LEU A 13 16.25 -38.70 57.18
CA LEU A 13 16.26 -37.42 56.48
C LEU A 13 15.13 -37.50 55.45
N THR A 14 13.93 -37.11 55.87
CA THR A 14 12.89 -36.69 54.96
C THR A 14 13.40 -35.41 54.30
N THR A 15 14.10 -35.55 53.17
CA THR A 15 14.37 -34.45 52.25
C THR A 15 13.03 -34.06 51.64
N LYS A 16 12.26 -33.30 52.41
CA LYS A 16 11.15 -32.51 51.92
C LYS A 16 11.79 -31.42 51.08
N ASP A 17 11.99 -31.70 49.78
CA ASP A 17 12.48 -30.73 48.80
C ASP A 17 11.63 -29.45 48.91
N PRO A 18 12.15 -28.34 49.46
CA PRO A 18 11.42 -27.10 49.53
C PRO A 18 11.71 -26.33 48.25
N GLY A 19 10.90 -26.58 47.23
CA GLY A 19 10.88 -25.74 46.03
C GLY A 19 11.20 -26.50 44.75
N GLY A 20 10.18 -27.13 44.19
CA GLY A 20 10.16 -27.41 42.76
C GLY A 20 10.17 -26.09 42.00
N ILE A 21 11.34 -25.71 41.49
CA ILE A 21 11.47 -24.64 40.51
C ILE A 21 10.71 -25.11 39.27
N MET A 22 9.48 -24.61 39.10
CA MET A 22 8.65 -24.90 37.93
C MET A 22 9.38 -24.41 36.69
N ARG A 23 10.03 -25.32 35.96
CA ARG A 23 10.67 -24.99 34.68
C ARG A 23 9.55 -24.75 33.66
N PRO A 24 9.43 -23.55 33.06
CA PRO A 24 8.46 -23.33 32.00
C PRO A 24 8.81 -24.24 30.82
N GLU A 25 7.82 -25.01 30.33
CA GLU A 25 7.97 -25.86 29.14
C GLU A 25 8.47 -25.04 27.95
N PRO A 26 9.64 -25.35 27.36
CA PRO A 26 10.32 -24.50 26.35
C PRO A 26 9.47 -24.29 25.08
N ASN A 27 8.46 -25.14 24.87
CA ASN A 27 7.57 -25.10 23.73
C ASN A 27 6.40 -24.11 23.88
N ARG A 28 6.10 -23.58 25.08
CA ARG A 28 5.04 -22.57 25.25
C ARG A 28 5.46 -21.20 24.71
N LEU A 29 6.67 -20.75 25.05
CA LEU A 29 7.16 -19.44 24.60
C LEU A 29 7.29 -19.39 23.08
N ARG A 30 7.81 -20.47 22.48
CA ARG A 30 7.94 -20.61 21.03
C ARG A 30 6.57 -20.55 20.33
N LYS A 31 5.52 -21.19 20.87
CA LYS A 31 4.15 -21.09 20.32
C LYS A 31 3.61 -19.66 20.32
N TYR A 32 3.79 -18.91 21.40
CA TYR A 32 3.34 -17.51 21.46
C TYR A 32 4.12 -16.60 20.52
N ILE A 33 5.42 -16.82 20.35
CA ILE A 33 6.25 -16.09 19.38
C ILE A 33 5.74 -16.35 17.95
N PHE A 34 5.46 -17.60 17.58
CA PHE A 34 4.90 -17.93 16.26
C PHE A 34 3.53 -17.28 16.03
N ILE A 35 2.64 -17.30 17.02
CA ILE A 35 1.31 -16.66 16.91
C ILE A 35 1.46 -15.14 16.75
N ALA A 36 2.33 -14.50 17.53
CA ALA A 36 2.56 -13.06 17.45
C ALA A 36 3.12 -12.63 16.09
N ILE A 37 4.01 -13.43 15.48
CA ILE A 37 4.54 -13.16 14.13
C ILE A 37 3.43 -13.28 13.08
N ILE A 38 2.61 -14.33 13.13
CA ILE A 38 1.51 -14.50 12.17
C ILE A 38 0.50 -13.37 12.28
N LEU A 39 0.13 -12.99 13.51
CA LEU A 39 -0.76 -11.86 13.75
C LEU A 39 -0.14 -10.54 13.28
N GLY A 40 1.14 -10.29 13.56
CA GLY A 40 1.84 -9.09 13.09
C GLY A 40 1.92 -9.01 11.56
N LEU A 41 2.30 -10.10 10.90
CA LEU A 41 2.40 -10.15 9.43
C LEU A 41 1.04 -10.04 8.75
N SER A 42 0.00 -10.67 9.31
CA SER A 42 -1.35 -10.56 8.77
C SER A 42 -1.90 -9.13 8.91
N ILE A 43 -1.69 -8.47 10.05
CA ILE A 43 -2.08 -7.08 10.25
C ILE A 43 -1.31 -6.14 9.31
N GLN A 44 0.00 -6.35 9.15
CA GLN A 44 0.82 -5.57 8.21
C GLN A 44 0.31 -5.70 6.77
N PHE A 45 0.06 -6.93 6.33
CA PHE A 45 -0.45 -7.21 4.99
C PHE A 45 -1.84 -6.62 4.76
N LEU A 46 -2.72 -6.66 5.76
CA LEU A 46 -4.04 -6.04 5.68
C LEU A 46 -3.96 -4.51 5.56
N LEU A 47 -3.06 -3.86 6.31
CA LEU A 47 -2.83 -2.42 6.20
C LEU A 47 -2.37 -2.02 4.79
N GLU A 48 -1.40 -2.74 4.24
CA GLU A 48 -0.91 -2.50 2.88
C GLU A 48 -1.98 -2.79 1.82
N TYR A 49 -2.78 -3.85 1.99
CA TYR A 49 -3.89 -4.16 1.09
C TYR A 49 -4.96 -3.07 1.06
N VAL A 50 -5.28 -2.47 2.21
CA VAL A 50 -6.23 -1.34 2.30
C VAL A 50 -5.69 -0.11 1.56
N LEU A 51 -4.40 0.21 1.70
CA LEU A 51 -3.76 1.31 0.97
C LEU A 51 -3.81 1.10 -0.55
N ILE A 52 -3.54 -0.13 -1.02
CA ILE A 52 -3.55 -0.46 -2.45
C ILE A 52 -4.99 -0.46 -3.00
N SER A 53 -5.96 -0.98 -2.25
CA SER A 53 -7.36 -1.08 -2.69
C SER A 53 -8.07 0.28 -2.76
N GLY A 54 -7.61 1.26 -1.99
CA GLY A 54 -8.14 2.63 -2.03
C GLY A 54 -7.90 3.36 -3.35
N ALA A 55 -6.87 2.98 -4.12
CA ALA A 55 -6.51 3.65 -5.38
C ALA A 55 -7.50 3.37 -6.53
N ALA A 56 -8.29 2.29 -6.46
CA ALA A 56 -9.17 1.88 -7.56
C ALA A 56 -10.42 2.76 -7.71
N ALA A 57 -10.87 3.42 -6.66
CA ALA A 57 -12.04 4.31 -6.73
C ALA A 57 -11.72 5.67 -7.37
N SER A 58 -10.53 6.21 -7.09
CA SER A 58 -10.08 7.51 -7.60
C SER A 58 -9.77 7.51 -9.10
N THR A 59 -9.39 6.36 -9.67
CA THR A 59 -9.04 6.26 -11.08
C THR A 59 -10.26 6.28 -11.98
N GLU A 60 -11.40 5.75 -11.53
CA GLU A 60 -12.64 5.75 -12.31
C GLU A 60 -13.22 7.16 -12.42
N GLU A 61 -13.24 7.92 -11.31
CA GLU A 61 -13.69 9.32 -11.34
C GLU A 61 -12.82 10.18 -12.26
N LEU A 62 -11.50 10.00 -12.24
CA LEU A 62 -10.59 10.71 -13.12
C LEU A 62 -10.84 10.39 -14.60
N ARG A 63 -11.05 9.11 -14.94
CA ARG A 63 -11.35 8.67 -16.31
C ARG A 63 -12.66 9.24 -16.84
N VAL A 64 -13.69 9.25 -15.99
CA VAL A 64 -14.98 9.87 -16.33
C VAL A 64 -14.80 11.36 -16.57
N GLN A 65 -14.02 12.05 -15.73
CA GLN A 65 -13.74 13.47 -15.90
C GLN A 65 -12.95 13.77 -17.19
N GLU A 66 -11.90 13.01 -17.50
CA GLU A 66 -11.13 13.14 -18.74
C GLU A 66 -12.01 12.95 -19.98
N ALA A 67 -12.89 11.94 -19.96
CA ALA A 67 -13.84 11.70 -21.05
C ALA A 67 -14.82 12.88 -21.22
N GLN A 68 -15.34 13.43 -20.13
CA GLN A 68 -16.22 14.60 -20.16
C GLN A 68 -15.51 15.85 -20.71
N GLN A 69 -14.24 16.06 -20.33
CA GLN A 69 -13.43 17.17 -20.84
C GLN A 69 -13.17 17.04 -22.35
N ALA A 70 -12.84 15.83 -22.82
CA ALA A 70 -12.66 15.55 -24.24
C ALA A 70 -13.95 15.80 -25.03
N GLU A 71 -15.09 15.33 -24.52
CA GLU A 71 -16.39 15.60 -25.13
C GLU A 71 -16.70 17.10 -25.20
N PHE A 72 -16.42 17.84 -24.13
CA PHE A 72 -16.62 19.28 -24.09
C PHE A 72 -15.76 20.00 -25.12
N PHE A 73 -14.48 19.65 -25.24
CA PHE A 73 -13.60 20.22 -26.24
C PHE A 73 -14.15 20.00 -27.65
N GLU A 74 -14.50 18.77 -28.00
CA GLU A 74 -15.00 18.40 -29.33
C GLU A 74 -16.34 19.08 -29.66
N LYS A 75 -17.28 19.13 -28.70
CA LYS A 75 -18.63 19.65 -28.95
C LYS A 75 -18.74 21.18 -28.83
N ARG A 76 -17.90 21.81 -27.99
CA ARG A 76 -18.05 23.24 -27.66
C ARG A 76 -16.90 24.09 -28.17
N ILE A 77 -15.67 23.64 -28.00
CA ILE A 77 -14.48 24.45 -28.30
C ILE A 77 -14.11 24.32 -29.77
N ARG A 78 -13.97 23.08 -30.26
CA ARG A 78 -13.53 22.78 -31.63
C ARG A 78 -14.33 23.48 -32.72
N PRO A 79 -15.68 23.57 -32.68
CA PRO A 79 -16.44 24.26 -33.73
C PRO A 79 -16.17 25.76 -33.79
N VAL A 80 -15.72 26.38 -32.71
CA VAL A 80 -15.34 27.80 -32.68
C VAL A 80 -13.95 27.96 -33.32
N LEU A 81 -12.99 27.13 -32.91
CA LEU A 81 -11.63 27.14 -33.45
C LEU A 81 -11.61 26.83 -34.95
N MET A 82 -12.40 25.86 -35.38
CA MET A 82 -12.54 25.48 -36.80
C MET A 82 -13.18 26.57 -37.67
N ARG A 83 -14.01 27.45 -37.10
CA ARG A 83 -14.63 28.53 -37.87
C ARG A 83 -13.74 29.77 -37.94
N ASN A 84 -13.04 30.07 -36.85
CA ASN A 84 -12.40 31.37 -36.69
C ASN A 84 -10.87 31.32 -36.82
N CYS A 85 -10.23 30.17 -36.58
CA CYS A 85 -8.78 30.10 -36.37
C CYS A 85 -8.08 29.12 -37.31
N SER A 86 -8.75 28.04 -37.72
CA SER A 86 -8.15 26.99 -38.56
C SER A 86 -7.78 27.45 -39.98
N GLY A 87 -8.13 28.67 -40.40
CA GLY A 87 -7.64 29.23 -41.66
C GLY A 87 -6.12 29.39 -41.68
N CYS A 88 -5.52 29.73 -40.53
CA CYS A 88 -4.09 29.98 -40.39
C CYS A 88 -3.40 29.10 -39.33
N HIS A 89 -4.16 28.36 -38.51
CA HIS A 89 -3.63 27.49 -37.46
C HIS A 89 -4.16 26.07 -37.61
N ASN A 90 -3.63 25.37 -38.60
CA ASN A 90 -3.99 24.01 -38.96
C ASN A 90 -2.74 23.20 -39.36
N PRO A 91 -2.82 21.87 -39.49
CA PRO A 91 -1.64 21.03 -39.77
C PRO A 91 -0.87 21.41 -41.04
N LYS A 92 -1.56 21.97 -42.05
CA LYS A 92 -1.00 22.36 -43.35
C LYS A 92 -0.49 23.80 -43.39
N ALA A 93 -1.08 24.67 -42.60
CA ALA A 93 -0.69 26.06 -42.40
C ALA A 93 -0.60 26.31 -40.89
N GLN A 94 0.56 26.00 -40.32
CA GLN A 94 0.86 26.19 -38.89
C GLN A 94 1.54 27.55 -38.70
N VAL A 95 0.80 28.65 -38.88
CA VAL A 95 1.38 29.98 -38.65
C VAL A 95 1.83 30.07 -37.18
N ALA A 96 3.08 30.49 -36.96
CA ALA A 96 3.75 30.48 -35.65
C ALA A 96 3.77 29.09 -34.98
N GLY A 97 3.85 28.01 -35.78
CA GLY A 97 3.92 26.62 -35.33
C GLY A 97 2.70 26.12 -34.55
N LEU A 98 1.58 26.83 -34.64
CA LEU A 98 0.37 26.56 -33.85
C LEU A 98 -0.67 25.78 -34.66
N ASP A 99 -1.22 24.74 -34.04
CA ASP A 99 -2.34 23.94 -34.56
C ASP A 99 -3.50 23.95 -33.56
N LEU A 100 -4.63 24.54 -33.94
CA LEU A 100 -5.83 24.64 -33.08
C LEU A 100 -6.94 23.66 -33.49
N THR A 101 -6.64 22.73 -34.40
CA THR A 101 -7.63 21.79 -34.94
C THR A 101 -7.80 20.54 -34.08
N THR A 102 -6.86 20.28 -33.16
CA THR A 102 -6.89 19.16 -32.22
C THR A 102 -6.68 19.66 -30.78
N ALA A 103 -7.11 18.85 -29.81
CA ALA A 103 -6.92 19.18 -28.40
C ALA A 103 -5.43 19.21 -28.03
N GLU A 104 -4.65 18.30 -28.58
CA GLU A 104 -3.21 18.20 -28.34
C GLU A 104 -2.46 19.39 -28.93
N GLY A 105 -2.83 19.83 -30.14
CA GLY A 105 -2.26 21.01 -30.76
C GLY A 105 -2.59 22.29 -29.97
N PHE A 106 -3.83 22.38 -29.49
CA PHE A 106 -4.27 23.48 -28.63
C PHE A 106 -3.48 23.54 -27.32
N LEU A 107 -3.27 22.40 -26.66
CA LEU A 107 -2.51 22.31 -25.40
C LEU A 107 -1.01 22.54 -25.58
N ARG A 108 -0.45 22.05 -26.69
CA ARG A 108 0.98 22.24 -27.01
C ARG A 108 1.33 23.71 -27.24
N GLY A 109 0.38 24.51 -27.72
CA GLY A 109 0.62 25.90 -28.06
C GLY A 109 1.49 26.06 -29.32
N GLY A 110 1.90 27.31 -29.58
CA GLY A 110 2.72 27.67 -30.74
C GLY A 110 4.18 27.90 -30.37
N GLU A 111 4.97 28.34 -31.33
CA GLU A 111 6.41 28.62 -31.18
C GLU A 111 6.74 29.71 -30.14
N ARG A 112 5.76 30.49 -29.68
CA ARG A 112 5.90 31.52 -28.64
C ARG A 112 5.33 31.10 -27.27
N ALA A 113 5.12 29.79 -27.05
CA ALA A 113 4.53 29.26 -25.83
C ALA A 113 5.50 29.20 -24.63
N ASP A 114 6.62 29.92 -24.71
CA ASP A 114 7.58 30.18 -23.64
C ASP A 114 7.13 31.33 -22.72
N ILE A 115 5.90 31.24 -22.21
CA ILE A 115 5.46 31.97 -21.00
C ILE A 115 4.67 30.99 -20.11
N GLN A 116 5.43 30.36 -19.21
CA GLN A 116 5.11 29.73 -17.92
C GLN A 116 3.68 29.24 -17.64
#